data_AF-A0A7S4E3J1-F1
#
_entry.id   AF-A0A7S4E3J1-F1
#
_cell.length_a   1.000
_cell.length_b   1.000
_cell.length_c   1.000
_cell.angle_alpha   90.00
_cell.angle_beta   90.00
_cell.angle_gamma   90.00
#
_symmetry.space_group_name_H-M   'P 1'
#
loop_
_entity.id
_entity.type
_entity.pdbx_description
1 polymer ?
#
loop_
_entity_poly.entity_id
_entity_poly.type
_entity_poly.pdbx_seq_one_letter_code
_entity_poly.pdbx_strand_id
1 'polypeptide(L)'
;MAPGGSRRTARSTLIKLLNYHWVLLGPANIFKVSYVNKPSPAAKFVVVPPAETCQADCKIARMWACLFWGLQTLVAAAIVQNKISDEAAAAAKLYVGVALVVAFASDVVREPVACAGGIEIVCGVLLLLRAREAREWAETRRRLVREGTLAKDK
;
A
#
# COMPACT_ATOMS: atom_id res chain seq x y z
N MET A 1 31.64 1.74 6.56
CA MET A 1 30.17 1.68 6.39
C MET A 1 29.63 3.10 6.42
N ALA A 2 28.88 3.53 5.41
CA ALA A 2 28.28 4.87 5.43
C ALA A 2 27.25 4.96 6.58
N PRO A 3 27.32 5.97 7.46
CA PRO A 3 26.27 6.21 8.45
C PRO A 3 24.92 6.37 7.73
N GLY A 4 23.96 5.50 8.04
CA GLY A 4 22.63 5.47 7.40
C GLY A 4 22.27 4.19 6.64
N GLY A 5 23.23 3.30 6.37
CA GLY A 5 22.97 2.02 5.68
C GLY A 5 21.95 1.12 6.41
N SER A 6 22.11 0.97 7.73
CA SER A 6 21.20 0.16 8.55
C SER A 6 19.76 0.70 8.55
N ARG A 7 19.57 2.03 8.63
CA ARG A 7 18.23 2.66 8.60
C ARG A 7 17.54 2.49 7.25
N ARG A 8 18.27 2.64 6.14
CA ARG A 8 17.72 2.40 4.78
C ARG A 8 17.29 0.95 4.60
N THR A 9 18.10 -0.01 5.04
CA THR A 9 17.76 -1.43 4.97
C THR A 9 16.54 -1.75 5.83
N ALA A 10 16.50 -1.28 7.07
CA ALA A 10 15.36 -1.48 7.97
C ALA A 10 14.05 -0.92 7.38
N ARG A 11 14.08 0.31 6.83
CA ARG A 11 12.91 0.90 6.17
C ARG A 11 12.45 0.08 4.98
N SER A 12 13.36 -0.34 4.11
CA SER A 12 13.05 -1.16 2.95
C SER A 12 12.39 -2.49 3.34
N THR A 13 12.95 -3.15 4.36
CA THR A 13 12.37 -4.38 4.92
C THR A 13 10.98 -4.14 5.50
N LEU A 14 10.79 -3.07 6.28
CA LEU A 14 9.50 -2.72 6.87
C LEU A 14 8.45 -2.46 5.79
N ILE A 15 8.77 -1.67 4.76
CA ILE A 15 7.88 -1.41 3.62
C ILE A 15 7.43 -2.74 2.99
N LYS A 16 8.36 -3.66 2.74
CA LYS A 16 8.03 -4.97 2.15
C LYS A 16 7.15 -5.81 3.05
N LEU A 17 7.47 -5.90 4.34
CA LEU A 17 6.68 -6.67 5.32
C LEU A 17 5.25 -6.14 5.41
N LEU A 18 5.08 -4.82 5.52
CA LEU A 18 3.77 -4.18 5.55
C LEU A 18 2.99 -4.34 4.24
N ASN A 19 3.62 -4.71 3.13
CA ASN A 19 2.93 -4.97 1.85
C ASN A 19 2.69 -6.45 1.56
N TYR A 20 3.45 -7.35 2.19
CA TYR A 20 3.45 -8.76 1.84
C TYR A 20 2.08 -9.43 2.05
N HIS A 21 1.35 -9.02 3.09
CA HIS A 21 0.04 -9.56 3.37
C HIS A 21 -0.96 -9.31 2.23
N TRP A 22 -0.86 -8.20 1.50
CA TRP A 22 -1.73 -7.90 0.36
C TRP A 22 -1.48 -8.80 -0.85
N VAL A 23 -0.27 -9.32 -1.01
CA VAL A 23 0.06 -10.28 -2.08
C VAL A 23 -0.72 -11.58 -1.90
N LEU A 24 -1.02 -11.96 -0.64
CA LEU A 24 -1.76 -13.17 -0.31
C LEU A 24 -3.27 -12.91 -0.16
N LEU A 25 -3.63 -11.86 0.59
CA LEU A 25 -5.03 -11.58 0.94
C LEU A 25 -5.81 -10.96 -0.21
N GLY A 26 -5.16 -10.18 -1.07
CA GLY A 26 -5.82 -9.55 -2.23
C GLY A 26 -6.43 -10.58 -3.18
N PRO A 27 -5.67 -11.57 -3.70
CA PRO A 27 -6.21 -12.64 -4.54
C PRO A 27 -7.31 -13.45 -3.85
N ALA A 28 -7.14 -13.77 -2.56
CA ALA A 28 -8.16 -14.47 -1.77
C ALA A 28 -9.48 -13.68 -1.70
N ASN A 29 -9.41 -12.37 -1.50
CA ASN A 29 -10.58 -11.50 -1.46
C ASN A 29 -11.24 -11.37 -2.84
N ILE A 30 -10.46 -11.26 -3.93
CA ILE A 30 -10.99 -11.26 -5.30
C ILE A 30 -11.74 -12.56 -5.57
N PHE A 31 -11.14 -13.71 -5.24
CA PHE A 31 -11.78 -15.03 -5.40
C PHE A 31 -13.09 -15.12 -4.62
N LYS A 32 -13.08 -14.70 -3.34
CA LYS A 32 -14.27 -14.70 -2.48
C LYS A 32 -15.40 -13.84 -3.07
N VAL A 33 -15.10 -12.61 -3.47
CA VAL A 33 -16.10 -11.67 -4.03
C VAL A 33 -16.63 -12.15 -5.39
N SER A 34 -15.76 -12.73 -6.21
CA SER A 34 -16.11 -13.11 -7.59
C SER A 34 -16.84 -14.45 -7.69
N TYR A 35 -16.49 -15.43 -6.85
CA TYR A 35 -16.95 -16.82 -7.01
C TYR A 35 -17.76 -17.36 -5.84
N VAL A 36 -17.46 -16.96 -4.60
CA VAL A 36 -18.20 -17.47 -3.43
C VAL A 36 -19.49 -16.67 -3.22
N ASN A 37 -19.42 -15.35 -3.44
CA ASN A 37 -20.56 -14.42 -3.39
C ASN A 37 -21.49 -14.63 -2.18
N LYS A 38 -20.92 -14.94 -1.02
CA LYS A 38 -21.63 -15.02 0.25
C LYS A 38 -20.99 -14.08 1.27
N PRO A 39 -21.81 -13.35 2.06
CA PRO A 39 -21.30 -12.63 3.19
C PRO A 39 -20.56 -13.60 4.10
N SER A 40 -19.34 -13.24 4.48
CA SER A 40 -18.58 -14.08 5.41
C SER A 40 -19.22 -13.93 6.80
N PRO A 41 -19.31 -14.98 7.61
CA PRO A 41 -19.73 -14.85 9.00
C PRO A 41 -18.89 -13.82 9.80
N ALA A 42 -17.68 -13.52 9.32
CA ALA A 42 -16.79 -12.51 9.89
C ALA A 42 -16.96 -11.10 9.31
N ALA A 43 -17.74 -10.92 8.23
CA ALA A 43 -17.93 -9.63 7.58
C ALA A 43 -18.61 -8.60 8.51
N LYS A 44 -19.49 -9.05 9.40
CA LYS A 44 -20.07 -8.21 10.47
C LYS A 44 -19.05 -7.53 11.38
N PHE A 45 -17.81 -8.03 11.45
CA PHE A 45 -16.72 -7.43 12.24
C PHE A 45 -15.91 -6.38 11.47
N VAL A 46 -16.11 -6.26 10.16
CA VAL A 46 -15.33 -5.37 9.27
C VAL A 46 -16.20 -4.39 8.48
N VAL A 47 -17.47 -4.71 8.22
CA VAL A 47 -18.41 -3.90 7.44
C VAL A 47 -19.73 -3.79 8.22
N VAL A 48 -20.41 -2.65 8.10
CA VAL A 48 -21.70 -2.41 8.76
C VAL A 48 -22.83 -3.07 7.93
N PRO A 49 -23.87 -3.69 8.55
CA PRO A 49 -24.81 -4.55 7.82
C PRO A 49 -25.47 -3.97 6.55
N PRO A 50 -25.88 -2.68 6.49
CA PRO A 50 -26.44 -2.11 5.26
C PRO A 50 -25.45 -2.08 4.08
N ALA A 51 -24.16 -1.88 4.37
CA ALA A 51 -23.10 -1.89 3.36
C ALA A 51 -22.76 -3.32 2.90
N GLU A 52 -22.85 -4.30 3.81
CA GLU A 52 -22.66 -5.72 3.51
C GLU A 52 -23.75 -6.25 2.56
N THR A 53 -25.02 -5.94 2.83
CA THR A 53 -26.14 -6.31 1.94
C THR A 53 -26.03 -5.61 0.58
N CYS A 54 -25.63 -4.33 0.57
CA CYS A 54 -25.39 -3.61 -0.69
C CYS A 54 -24.28 -4.28 -1.52
N GLN A 55 -23.19 -4.73 -0.91
CA GLN A 55 -22.12 -5.45 -1.63
C GLN A 55 -22.56 -6.83 -2.14
N ALA A 56 -23.40 -7.56 -1.41
CA ALA A 56 -23.91 -8.85 -1.84
C ALA A 56 -24.87 -8.73 -3.03
N ASP A 57 -25.75 -7.74 -3.00
CA ASP A 57 -26.84 -7.61 -3.98
C ASP A 57 -26.45 -6.74 -5.19
N CYS A 58 -25.50 -5.81 -5.03
CA CYS A 58 -25.11 -4.88 -6.09
C CYS A 58 -23.91 -5.39 -6.90
N LYS A 59 -24.14 -5.69 -8.19
CA LYS A 59 -23.08 -6.05 -9.16
C LYS A 59 -21.99 -4.97 -9.27
N ILE A 60 -22.36 -3.70 -9.12
CA ILE A 60 -21.42 -2.57 -9.18
C ILE A 60 -20.52 -2.57 -7.93
N ALA A 61 -21.08 -2.78 -6.75
CA ALA A 61 -20.31 -2.86 -5.51
C ALA A 61 -19.28 -4.02 -5.52
N ARG A 62 -19.64 -5.15 -6.14
CA ARG A 62 -18.71 -6.27 -6.38
C ARG A 62 -17.59 -5.92 -7.35
N MET A 63 -17.90 -5.24 -8.45
CA MET A 63 -16.89 -4.76 -9.39
C MET A 63 -15.88 -3.84 -8.69
N TRP A 64 -16.36 -2.89 -7.87
CA TRP A 64 -15.49 -2.00 -7.10
C TRP A 64 -14.64 -2.75 -6.06
N ALA A 65 -15.21 -3.73 -5.38
CA ALA A 65 -14.45 -4.56 -4.45
C ALA A 65 -13.34 -5.37 -5.18
N CYS A 66 -13.64 -5.98 -6.33
CA CYS A 66 -12.62 -6.68 -7.12
C CYS A 66 -11.53 -5.74 -7.62
N LEU A 67 -11.89 -4.54 -8.09
CA LEU A 67 -10.92 -3.52 -8.51
C LEU A 67 -10.05 -3.06 -7.33
N PHE A 68 -10.65 -2.84 -6.16
CA PHE A 68 -9.94 -2.45 -4.95
C PHE A 68 -8.90 -3.50 -4.53
N TRP A 69 -9.33 -4.76 -4.36
CA TRP A 69 -8.43 -5.85 -3.96
C TRP A 69 -7.39 -6.18 -5.04
N GLY A 70 -7.76 -6.05 -6.32
CA GLY A 70 -6.85 -6.17 -7.45
C GLY A 70 -5.74 -5.12 -7.42
N LEU A 71 -6.11 -3.85 -7.23
CA LEU A 71 -5.15 -2.76 -7.12
C LEU A 71 -4.21 -2.96 -5.92
N GLN A 72 -4.73 -3.36 -4.75
CA GLN A 72 -3.89 -3.68 -3.59
C GLN A 72 -2.87 -4.77 -3.90
N THR A 73 -3.32 -5.84 -4.55
CA THR A 73 -2.45 -6.97 -4.93
C THR A 73 -1.33 -6.50 -5.86
N LEU A 74 -1.68 -5.80 -6.94
CA LEU A 74 -0.73 -5.38 -7.97
C LEU A 74 0.29 -4.39 -7.43
N VAL A 75 -0.17 -3.37 -6.69
CA VAL A 75 0.71 -2.35 -6.09
C VAL A 75 1.62 -2.99 -5.05
N ALA A 76 1.09 -3.84 -4.17
CA ALA A 76 1.90 -4.53 -3.15
C ALA A 76 2.96 -5.44 -3.79
N ALA A 77 2.58 -6.22 -4.80
CA ALA A 77 3.52 -7.08 -5.53
C ALA A 77 4.62 -6.26 -6.21
N ALA A 78 4.26 -5.13 -6.83
CA ALA A 78 5.21 -4.23 -7.46
C ALA A 78 6.16 -3.59 -6.44
N ILE A 79 5.68 -3.21 -5.25
CA ILE A 79 6.52 -2.71 -4.14
C ILE A 79 7.51 -3.79 -3.69
N VAL A 80 7.03 -5.02 -3.43
CA VAL A 80 7.87 -6.13 -2.95
C VAL A 80 8.97 -6.48 -3.96
N GLN A 81 8.64 -6.45 -5.25
CA GLN A 81 9.57 -6.70 -6.36
C GLN A 81 10.40 -5.47 -6.75
N ASN A 82 10.19 -4.31 -6.12
CA ASN A 82 10.78 -3.02 -6.50
C ASN A 82 10.59 -2.66 -7.99
N LYS A 83 9.41 -2.94 -8.56
CA LYS A 83 9.05 -2.69 -9.97
C LYS A 83 8.17 -1.45 -10.18
N ILE A 84 7.99 -0.65 -9.14
CA ILE A 84 7.20 0.60 -9.17
C ILE A 84 8.03 1.70 -8.51
N SER A 85 7.87 2.94 -8.98
CA SER A 85 8.49 4.09 -8.31
C SER A 85 7.89 4.30 -6.93
N ASP A 86 8.72 4.79 -6.01
CA ASP A 86 8.30 5.06 -4.64
C ASP A 86 7.17 6.09 -4.58
N GLU A 87 7.20 7.09 -5.45
CA GLU A 87 6.18 8.14 -5.52
C GLU A 87 4.84 7.61 -6.01
N ALA A 88 4.83 6.75 -7.04
CA ALA A 88 3.58 6.17 -7.54
C ALA A 88 2.99 5.18 -6.53
N ALA A 89 3.85 4.35 -5.92
CA ALA A 89 3.45 3.46 -4.84
C ALA A 89 2.90 4.25 -3.65
N ALA A 90 3.57 5.34 -3.24
CA ALA A 90 3.12 6.18 -2.14
C ALA A 90 1.75 6.81 -2.43
N ALA A 91 1.54 7.34 -3.64
CA ALA A 91 0.27 7.93 -4.04
C ALA A 91 -0.87 6.91 -3.93
N ALA A 92 -0.67 5.68 -4.43
CA ALA A 92 -1.66 4.61 -4.31
C ALA A 92 -1.96 4.24 -2.84
N LYS A 93 -0.92 4.13 -2.01
CA LYS A 93 -1.05 3.79 -0.58
C LYS A 93 -1.74 4.88 0.23
N LEU A 94 -1.39 6.15 0.01
CA LEU A 94 -2.03 7.28 0.66
C LEU A 94 -3.50 7.40 0.24
N TYR A 95 -3.81 7.26 -1.05
CA TYR A 95 -5.19 7.32 -1.54
C TYR A 95 -6.06 6.25 -0.87
N VAL A 96 -5.59 5.00 -0.84
CA VAL A 96 -6.30 3.88 -0.22
C VAL A 96 -6.44 4.11 1.28
N GLY A 97 -5.36 4.50 1.95
CA GLY A 97 -5.37 4.75 3.38
C GLY A 97 -6.39 5.81 3.78
N VAL A 98 -6.40 6.95 3.09
CA VAL A 98 -7.38 8.02 3.31
C VAL A 98 -8.80 7.56 2.98
N ALA A 99 -9.00 6.83 1.88
CA ALA A 99 -10.32 6.31 1.51
C ALA A 99 -10.91 5.39 2.59
N LEU A 100 -10.09 4.53 3.20
CA LEU A 100 -10.52 3.64 4.28
C LEU A 100 -10.83 4.40 5.58
N VAL A 101 -10.06 5.45 5.90
CA VAL A 101 -10.33 6.33 7.04
C VAL A 101 -11.64 7.12 6.83
N VAL A 102 -11.88 7.63 5.63
CA VAL A 102 -13.15 8.32 5.29
C VAL A 102 -14.33 7.35 5.34
N ALA A 103 -14.15 6.11 4.86
CA ALA A 103 -15.19 5.09 4.94
C ALA A 103 -15.56 4.76 6.40
N PHE A 104 -14.58 4.76 7.30
CA PHE A 104 -14.82 4.60 8.73
C PHE A 104 -15.56 5.79 9.33
N ALA A 105 -15.13 7.02 9.01
CA ALA A 105 -15.82 8.25 9.44
C ALA A 105 -17.25 8.39 8.88
N SER A 106 -17.57 7.64 7.81
CA SER A 106 -18.89 7.58 7.19
C SER A 106 -19.72 6.36 7.61
N ASP A 107 -19.30 5.64 8.67
CA ASP A 107 -19.97 4.43 9.20
C ASP A 107 -20.16 3.29 8.18
N VAL A 108 -19.27 3.20 7.18
CA VAL A 108 -19.32 2.14 6.15
C VAL A 108 -18.55 0.90 6.60
N VAL A 109 -17.42 1.10 7.26
CA VAL A 109 -16.51 0.04 7.71
C VAL A 109 -16.25 0.16 9.21
N ARG A 110 -15.84 -0.95 9.85
CA ARG A 110 -15.49 -0.96 11.27
C ARG A 110 -14.00 -0.69 11.50
N GLU A 111 -13.66 -0.47 12.76
CA GLU A 111 -12.31 -0.15 13.24
C GLU A 111 -11.18 -1.01 12.65
N PRO A 112 -11.29 -2.34 12.48
CA PRO A 112 -10.20 -3.14 11.91
C PRO A 112 -9.80 -2.70 10.49
N VAL A 113 -10.78 -2.25 9.69
CA VAL A 113 -10.54 -1.75 8.33
C VAL A 113 -9.94 -0.34 8.37
N ALA A 114 -10.35 0.49 9.32
CA ALA A 114 -9.75 1.80 9.56
C ALA A 114 -8.26 1.67 9.94
N CYS A 115 -7.93 0.71 10.80
CA CYS A 115 -6.56 0.37 11.17
C CYS A 115 -5.71 -0.08 9.96
N ALA A 116 -6.28 -0.88 9.07
CA ALA A 116 -5.64 -1.22 7.80
C ALA A 116 -5.38 0.05 6.95
N GLY A 117 -6.32 0.99 6.92
CA GLY A 117 -6.13 2.31 6.32
C GLY A 117 -4.96 3.10 6.92
N GLY A 118 -4.82 3.08 8.25
CA GLY A 118 -3.67 3.68 8.93
C GLY A 118 -2.33 3.05 8.52
N ILE A 119 -2.27 1.73 8.39
CA ILE A 119 -1.07 1.02 7.91
C ILE A 119 -0.71 1.46 6.48
N GLU A 120 -1.70 1.61 5.61
CA GLU A 120 -1.50 2.09 4.24
C GLU A 120 -0.93 3.52 4.20
N ILE A 121 -1.41 4.41 5.07
CA ILE A 121 -0.85 5.77 5.21
C ILE A 121 0.62 5.70 5.66
N VAL A 122 0.92 4.90 6.68
CA VAL A 122 2.29 4.72 7.17
C VAL A 122 3.20 4.20 6.06
N CYS A 123 2.76 3.20 5.29
CA CYS A 123 3.49 2.72 4.12
C CYS A 123 3.75 3.84 3.09
N GLY A 124 2.74 4.64 2.78
CA GLY A 124 2.86 5.77 1.86
C GLY A 124 3.91 6.78 2.33
N VAL A 125 3.90 7.14 3.61
CA VAL A 125 4.90 8.04 4.20
C VAL A 125 6.31 7.45 4.14
N LEU A 126 6.48 6.17 4.48
CA LEU A 126 7.78 5.49 4.42
C LEU A 126 8.33 5.45 2.99
N LEU A 127 7.47 5.25 1.99
CA LEU A 127 7.84 5.31 0.57
C LEU A 127 8.29 6.72 0.16
N LEU A 128 7.57 7.77 0.56
CA LEU A 128 7.97 9.16 0.30
C LEU A 128 9.31 9.52 0.96
N LEU A 129 9.55 9.05 2.18
CA LEU A 129 10.83 9.24 2.87
C LEU A 129 11.97 8.53 2.12
N ARG A 130 11.72 7.31 1.60
CA ARG A 130 12.70 6.58 0.78
C ARG A 130 12.99 7.30 -0.54
N ALA A 131 11.95 7.80 -1.22
CA ALA A 131 12.09 8.60 -2.43
C ALA A 131 12.91 9.87 -2.19
N ARG A 132 12.60 10.60 -1.12
CA ARG A 132 13.31 11.83 -0.73
C ARG A 132 14.80 11.55 -0.50
N GLU A 133 15.13 10.54 0.30
CA GLU A 133 16.54 10.19 0.55
C GLU A 133 17.28 9.76 -0.72
N ALA A 134 16.61 9.08 -1.65
CA ALA A 134 17.20 8.70 -2.93
C ALA A 134 17.54 9.93 -3.78
N ARG A 135 16.66 10.95 -3.79
CA ARG A 135 16.90 12.22 -4.49
C ARG A 135 18.04 13.01 -3.87
N GLU A 136 18.03 13.20 -2.55
CA GLU A 136 19.10 13.89 -1.80
C GLU A 136 20.47 13.22 -2.03
N TRP A 137 20.50 11.89 -2.04
CA TRP A 137 21.71 11.13 -2.35
C TRP A 137 22.17 11.32 -3.80
N ALA A 138 21.24 11.29 -4.77
CA ALA A 138 21.56 11.51 -6.18
C ALA A 138 22.15 12.92 -6.41
N GLU A 139 21.59 13.95 -5.77
CA GLU A 139 22.11 15.32 -5.82
C GLU A 139 23.50 15.43 -5.19
N THR A 140 23.69 14.84 -4.01
CA THR A 140 25.00 14.79 -3.34
C THR A 140 26.03 14.10 -4.22
N ARG A 141 25.70 12.96 -4.81
CA ARG A 141 26.59 12.24 -5.72
C ARG A 141 26.94 13.07 -6.96
N ARG A 142 25.97 13.75 -7.58
CA ARG A 142 26.22 14.67 -8.71
C ARG A 142 27.13 15.83 -8.33
N ARG A 143 27.06 16.31 -7.09
CA ARG A 143 27.95 17.35 -6.57
C ARG A 143 29.38 16.81 -6.40
N LEU A 144 29.55 15.68 -5.72
CA LEU A 144 30.88 15.07 -5.49
C LEU A 144 31.58 14.68 -6.81
N VAL A 145 30.83 14.22 -7.81
CA VAL A 145 31.35 13.96 -9.16
C VAL A 145 31.82 15.25 -9.85
N ARG A 146 31.09 16.36 -9.69
CA ARG A 146 31.48 17.67 -10.24
C ARG A 146 32.73 18.24 -9.55
N GLU A 147 32.86 18.01 -8.24
CA GLU A 147 34.00 18.44 -7.43
C GLU A 147 35.23 17.52 -7.58
N GLY A 148 35.13 16.45 -8.37
CA GLY A 148 36.23 15.50 -8.60
C GLY A 148 36.57 14.60 -7.40
N THR A 149 35.75 14.64 -6.35
CA THR A 149 35.92 13.88 -5.10
C THR A 149 35.30 12.48 -5.16
N LEU A 150 34.50 12.20 -6.20
CA LEU A 150 34.01 10.86 -6.53
C LEU A 150 34.34 10.52 -7.99
N ALA A 151 34.85 9.32 -8.25
CA ALA A 151 34.98 8.82 -9.61
C ALA A 151 33.58 8.77 -10.28
N LYS A 152 33.52 9.18 -11.56
CA LYS A 152 32.36 8.83 -12.39
C LYS A 152 32.36 7.31 -12.53
N ASP A 153 31.33 6.65 -12.00
CA ASP A 153 31.08 5.26 -12.40
C ASP A 153 30.83 5.26 -13.91
N LYS A 154 31.65 4.50 -14.64
CA LYS A 154 31.57 4.32 -16.09
C LYS A 154 30.32 3.54 -16.48
#